data_AF-A0A7Y3BBD6-F1
#
_entry.id   AF-A0A7Y3BBD6-F1
#
_cell.length_a   1.000
_cell.length_b   1.000
_cell.length_c   1.000
_cell.angle_alpha   90.00
_cell.angle_beta   90.00
_cell.angle_gamma   90.00
#
_symmetry.space_group_name_H-M   'P 1'
#
loop_
_entity.id
_entity.type
_entity.pdbx_description
1 polymer ?
#
loop_
_entity_poly.entity_id
_entity_poly.type
_entity_poly.pdbx_seq_one_letter_code
_entity_poly.pdbx_strand_id
1 'polypeptide(L)'
;MNTTLVVSLIVIGLLGGMLSGMFGIGGGVIMVPLMVFLLSFTQHQAQGTSLAVLSFPVAFVAAYNYYNSGENVVDWKFAIIIGASFVLGGYLGSKLAISINQTTLRKLFSIVLLIAAIKLFFSK
;
A
#
# COMPACT_ATOMS: atom_id res chain seq x y z
N MET A 1 20.71 14.62 -4.81
CA MET A 1 19.98 14.11 -3.63
C MET A 1 20.96 14.01 -2.48
N ASN A 2 20.55 14.39 -1.26
CA ASN A 2 21.38 14.18 -0.07
C ASN A 2 21.44 12.67 0.25
N THR A 3 22.59 12.18 0.71
CA THR A 3 22.79 10.79 1.16
C THR A 3 21.72 10.36 2.17
N THR A 4 21.37 11.23 3.13
CA THR A 4 20.33 10.93 4.14
C THR A 4 18.98 10.65 3.49
N LEU A 5 18.59 11.42 2.46
CA LEU A 5 17.34 11.22 1.73
C LEU A 5 17.32 9.87 1.01
N VAL A 6 18.42 9.50 0.36
CA VAL A 6 18.55 8.21 -0.33
C VAL A 6 18.40 7.06 0.66
N VAL A 7 19.08 7.15 1.81
CA VAL A 7 18.99 6.13 2.86
C VAL A 7 17.55 6.01 3.39
N SER A 8 16.88 7.14 3.66
CA SER A 8 15.48 7.12 4.10
C SER A 8 14.55 6.47 3.07
N LEU A 9 14.73 6.74 1.78
CA LEU A 9 13.94 6.11 0.71
C LEU A 9 14.15 4.60 0.64
N ILE A 10 15.40 4.14 0.77
CA ILE A 10 15.73 2.71 0.82
C ILE A 10 15.06 2.04 2.01
N VAL A 11 15.16 2.64 3.21
CA VAL A 11 14.53 2.09 4.43
C VAL A 11 13.02 2.03 4.29
N ILE A 12 12.38 3.07 3.75
CA ILE A 12 10.93 3.10 3.49
C ILE A 12 10.54 1.99 2.52
N GLY A 13 11.30 1.79 1.45
CA GLY A 13 11.06 0.74 0.46
C GLY A 13 11.21 -0.67 1.05
N LEU A 14 12.27 -0.92 1.83
CA LEU A 14 12.50 -2.20 2.48
C LEU A 14 11.40 -2.53 3.50
N LEU A 15 11.08 -1.60 4.39
CA LEU A 15 10.01 -1.79 5.37
C LEU A 15 8.65 -1.97 4.69
N GLY A 16 8.35 -1.14 3.69
CA GLY A 16 7.13 -1.24 2.90
C GLY A 16 6.99 -2.59 2.20
N GLY A 17 8.07 -3.07 1.56
CA GLY A 17 8.11 -4.36 0.87
C GLY A 17 7.99 -5.55 1.83
N MET A 18 8.76 -5.57 2.91
CA MET A 18 8.70 -6.63 3.93
C MET A 18 7.29 -6.76 4.51
N LEU A 19 6.71 -5.66 4.97
CA LEU A 19 5.38 -5.67 5.59
C LEU A 19 4.28 -5.93 4.57
N SER A 20 4.45 -5.50 3.32
CA SER A 20 3.55 -5.87 2.21
C SER A 20 3.57 -7.37 1.95
N GLY A 21 4.75 -8.01 1.96
CA GLY A 21 4.88 -9.45 1.77
C GLY A 21 4.32 -10.26 2.95
N MET A 22 4.55 -9.80 4.19
CA MET A 22 4.08 -10.48 5.39
C MET A 22 2.56 -10.41 5.59
N PHE A 23 1.94 -9.26 5.32
CA PHE A 23 0.53 -9.01 5.63
C PHE A 23 -0.39 -8.91 4.41
N GLY A 24 0.16 -8.86 3.19
CA GLY A 24 -0.62 -8.75 1.96
C GLY A 24 -1.33 -7.39 1.75
N ILE A 25 -1.10 -6.39 2.61
CA ILE A 25 -1.80 -5.09 2.59
C ILE A 25 -1.28 -4.10 1.53
N GLY A 26 -0.23 -4.47 0.78
CA GLY A 26 0.32 -3.63 -0.29
C GLY A 26 1.20 -2.47 0.18
N GLY A 27 1.87 -2.53 1.35
CA GLY A 27 2.96 -1.62 1.78
C GLY A 27 2.65 -0.13 1.99
N GLY A 28 1.63 0.44 1.32
CA GLY A 28 1.26 1.86 1.36
C GLY A 28 0.82 2.33 2.75
N VAL A 29 0.25 1.42 3.55
CA VAL A 29 -0.08 1.65 4.97
C VAL A 29 1.12 2.15 5.78
N ILE A 30 2.33 1.70 5.41
CA ILE A 30 3.58 2.06 6.10
C ILE A 30 4.32 3.14 5.31
N MET A 31 4.41 3.00 3.99
CA MET A 31 5.14 3.96 3.15
C MET A 31 4.55 5.38 3.22
N VAL A 32 3.22 5.52 3.21
CA VAL A 32 2.56 6.84 3.21
C VAL A 32 2.85 7.62 4.49
N PRO A 33 2.62 7.09 5.71
CA PRO A 33 2.99 7.80 6.94
C PRO A 33 4.47 8.13 7.03
N LEU A 34 5.37 7.22 6.63
CA LEU A 34 6.81 7.48 6.69
C LEU A 34 7.23 8.62 5.75
N MET A 35 6.69 8.67 4.53
CA MET A 35 6.95 9.79 3.61
C MET A 35 6.40 11.11 4.14
N VAL A 36 5.20 11.11 4.73
CA VAL A 36 4.60 12.33 5.30
C VAL A 36 5.39 12.83 6.51
N PHE A 37 5.71 11.95 7.46
CA PHE A 37 6.31 12.33 8.73
C PHE A 37 7.83 12.50 8.67
N LEU A 38 8.54 11.65 7.92
CA LEU A 38 10.01 11.70 7.85
C LEU A 38 10.53 12.55 6.69
N LEU A 39 9.82 12.57 5.56
CA LEU A 39 10.25 13.30 4.35
C LEU A 39 9.45 14.58 4.11
N SER A 40 8.48 14.90 4.97
CA SER A 40 7.60 16.06 4.84
C SER A 40 6.85 16.12 3.51
N PHE A 41 6.55 14.95 2.92
CA PHE A 41 5.74 14.89 1.71
C PHE A 41 4.30 15.31 2.02
N THR A 42 3.67 15.99 1.06
CA THR A 42 2.21 16.18 1.10
C THR A 42 1.49 14.84 1.05
N GLN A 43 0.25 14.78 1.55
CA GLN A 43 -0.55 13.56 1.52
C GLN A 43 -0.68 13.00 0.10
N HIS A 44 -0.89 13.89 -0.89
CA HIS A 44 -0.99 13.53 -2.30
C HIS A 44 0.33 12.99 -2.87
N GLN A 45 1.47 13.62 -2.56
CA GLN A 45 2.78 13.13 -2.99
C GLN A 45 3.08 11.75 -2.43
N ALA A 46 2.86 11.56 -1.12
CA ALA A 46 3.10 10.27 -0.47
C ALA A 46 2.22 9.17 -1.06
N GLN A 47 0.93 9.44 -1.24
CA GLN A 47 -0.02 8.45 -1.75
C GLN A 47 0.26 8.11 -3.22
N GLY A 48 0.49 9.12 -4.07
CA GLY A 48 0.87 8.92 -5.47
C GLY A 48 2.18 8.16 -5.63
N THR A 49 3.21 8.51 -4.84
CA THR A 49 4.50 7.79 -4.86
C THR A 49 4.31 6.34 -4.42
N SER A 50 3.51 6.08 -3.38
CA SER A 50 3.24 4.70 -2.93
C SER A 50 2.53 3.88 -4.02
N LEU A 51 1.55 4.46 -4.71
CA LEU A 51 0.82 3.79 -5.79
C LEU A 51 1.74 3.50 -6.99
N ALA A 52 2.66 4.41 -7.31
CA ALA A 52 3.68 4.17 -8.33
C ALA A 52 4.62 3.02 -7.94
N VAL A 53 5.09 2.98 -6.69
CA VAL A 53 5.89 1.86 -6.16
C VAL A 53 5.12 0.54 -6.25
N LEU A 54 3.83 0.54 -5.94
CA LEU A 54 2.99 -0.67 -5.98
C LEU A 54 2.54 -1.07 -7.38
N SER A 55 2.69 -0.18 -8.37
CA SER A 55 2.47 -0.53 -9.78
C SER A 55 3.61 -1.39 -10.32
N PHE A 56 4.80 -1.33 -9.70
CA PHE A 56 5.82 -2.35 -9.93
C PHE A 56 5.33 -3.71 -9.41
N PRO A 57 5.85 -4.82 -9.95
CA PRO A 57 5.45 -6.18 -9.58
C PRO A 57 5.89 -6.59 -8.15
N VAL A 58 5.89 -5.67 -7.18
CA VAL A 58 6.23 -5.91 -5.76
C VAL A 58 5.31 -6.97 -5.16
N ALA A 59 3.99 -6.80 -5.34
CA ALA A 59 3.00 -7.76 -4.87
C ALA A 59 3.10 -9.10 -5.61
N PHE A 60 3.51 -9.08 -6.88
CA PHE A 60 3.71 -10.29 -7.68
C PHE A 60 4.88 -11.14 -7.15
N VAL A 61 6.01 -10.51 -6.81
CA VAL A 61 7.15 -11.22 -6.19
C VAL A 61 6.75 -11.89 -4.88
N ALA A 62 5.98 -11.20 -4.03
CA ALA A 62 5.47 -11.79 -2.79
C ALA A 62 4.48 -12.94 -3.06
N ALA A 63 3.51 -12.74 -3.96
CA ALA A 63 2.53 -13.76 -4.33
C ALA A 63 3.19 -15.00 -4.95
N TYR A 64 4.30 -14.84 -5.66
CA TYR A 64 5.07 -15.94 -6.21
C TYR A 64 5.64 -16.87 -5.12
N ASN A 65 6.09 -16.33 -3.99
CA ASN A 65 6.52 -17.15 -2.85
C ASN A 65 5.36 -17.95 -2.24
N TYR A 66 4.16 -17.35 -2.15
CA TYR A 66 2.95 -18.06 -1.71
C TYR A 66 2.50 -19.12 -2.70
N TYR A 67 2.65 -18.88 -4.00
CA TYR A 67 2.38 -19.90 -5.02
C TYR A 67 3.35 -21.08 -4.91
N ASN A 68 4.65 -20.79 -4.71
CA ASN A 68 5.70 -21.79 -4.58
C ASN A 68 5.76 -22.48 -3.21
N SER A 69 4.95 -22.07 -2.22
CA SER A 69 4.95 -22.72 -0.90
C SER A 69 4.44 -24.17 -0.93
N GLY A 70 3.85 -24.61 -2.05
CA GLY A 70 3.36 -25.97 -2.24
C GLY A 70 1.96 -26.23 -1.67
N GLU A 71 1.36 -25.24 -1.00
CA GLU A 71 0.06 -25.36 -0.34
C GLU A 71 -1.13 -24.98 -1.24
N ASN A 72 -0.90 -24.61 -2.50
CA ASN A 72 -1.93 -24.12 -3.44
C ASN A 72 -2.83 -23.02 -2.85
N VAL A 73 -2.25 -22.13 -2.04
CA VAL A 73 -2.98 -21.05 -1.33
C VAL A 73 -3.43 -19.90 -2.25
N VAL A 74 -3.01 -19.90 -3.51
CA VAL A 74 -3.37 -18.85 -4.48
C VAL A 74 -4.46 -19.35 -5.44
N ASP A 75 -5.68 -18.84 -5.26
CA ASP A 75 -6.75 -19.01 -6.24
C ASP A 75 -6.63 -17.97 -7.36
N TRP A 76 -6.15 -18.43 -8.53
CA TRP A 76 -5.92 -17.57 -9.68
C TRP A 76 -7.21 -17.05 -10.34
N LYS A 77 -8.33 -17.76 -10.21
CA LYS A 77 -9.61 -17.28 -10.76
C LYS A 77 -10.10 -16.08 -9.95
N PHE A 78 -10.04 -16.18 -8.63
CA PHE A 78 -10.36 -15.05 -7.75
C PHE A 78 -9.40 -13.90 -7.95
N ALA A 79 -8.08 -14.17 -8.05
CA ALA A 79 -7.08 -13.13 -8.28
C ALA A 79 -7.34 -12.34 -9.58
N ILE A 80 -7.74 -13.00 -10.67
CA ILE A 80 -8.03 -12.33 -11.95
C ILE A 80 -9.30 -11.49 -11.87
N ILE A 81 -10.39 -12.04 -11.31
CA ILE A 81 -11.67 -11.32 -11.20
C ILE A 81 -11.53 -10.09 -10.29
N ILE A 82 -10.90 -10.29 -9.12
CA ILE A 82 -10.62 -9.20 -8.18
C ILE A 82 -9.64 -8.21 -8.81
N GLY A 83 -8.57 -8.68 -9.46
CA GLY A 83 -7.58 -7.82 -10.11
C GLY A 83 -8.18 -6.92 -11.19
N ALA A 84 -9.06 -7.45 -12.05
CA ALA A 84 -9.71 -6.68 -13.09
C ALA A 84 -10.63 -5.58 -12.51
N SER A 85 -11.42 -5.91 -11.50
CA SER A 85 -12.29 -4.93 -10.81
C SER A 85 -11.49 -3.95 -9.94
N PHE A 86 -10.35 -4.37 -9.39
CA PHE A 86 -9.43 -3.56 -8.62
C PHE A 86 -8.84 -2.42 -9.45
N VAL A 87 -8.50 -2.65 -10.72
CA VAL A 87 -8.01 -1.59 -11.63
C VAL A 87 -9.05 -0.48 -11.79
N LEU A 88 -10.32 -0.85 -12.02
CA LEU A 88 -11.41 0.13 -12.12
C LEU A 88 -11.63 0.89 -10.81
N GLY A 89 -11.63 0.17 -9.68
CA GLY A 89 -11.74 0.77 -8.35
C GLY A 89 -10.60 1.75 -8.05
N GLY A 90 -9.36 1.39 -8.40
CA GLY A 90 -8.19 2.25 -8.25
C GLY A 90 -8.26 3.50 -9.11
N TYR A 91 -8.73 3.38 -10.35
CA TYR A 91 -8.92 4.52 -11.25
C TYR A 91 -9.97 5.50 -10.70
N LEU A 92 -11.15 5.01 -10.32
CA LEU A 92 -12.22 5.86 -9.79
C LEU A 92 -11.85 6.45 -8.42
N GLY A 93 -11.26 5.63 -7.55
CA GLY A 93 -10.83 6.04 -6.21
C GLY A 93 -9.72 7.10 -6.25
N SER A 94 -8.75 6.96 -7.17
CA SER A 94 -7.69 7.97 -7.34
C SER A 94 -8.21 9.31 -7.86
N LYS A 95 -9.16 9.30 -8.81
CA LYS A 95 -9.85 10.53 -9.25
C LYS A 95 -10.55 11.25 -8.10
N LEU A 96 -11.28 10.50 -7.27
CA LEU A 96 -11.95 11.05 -6.10
C LEU A 96 -10.92 11.57 -5.09
N ALA A 97 -9.87 10.80 -4.81
CA ALA A 97 -8.84 11.19 -3.85
C ALA A 97 -8.17 12.52 -4.24
N ILE A 98 -7.80 12.70 -5.51
CA ILE A 98 -7.15 13.92 -6.01
C ILE A 98 -8.02 15.17 -5.82
N SER A 99 -9.36 15.03 -5.88
CA SER A 99 -10.29 16.15 -5.62
C SER A 99 -10.45 16.52 -4.15
N ILE A 100 -9.97 15.68 -3.21
CA ILE A 100 -10.10 15.90 -1.78
C ILE A 100 -8.86 16.65 -1.27
N ASN A 101 -9.07 17.63 -0.37
CA ASN A 101 -7.96 18.34 0.25
C ASN A 101 -7.11 17.41 1.15
N GLN A 102 -5.84 17.76 1.36
CA GLN A 102 -4.88 16.90 2.06
C GLN A 102 -5.30 16.53 3.48
N THR A 103 -5.90 17.48 4.22
CA THR A 103 -6.32 17.28 5.61
C THR A 103 -7.46 16.26 5.70
N THR A 104 -8.47 16.40 4.83
CA THR A 104 -9.60 15.47 4.76
C THR A 104 -9.14 14.10 4.29
N LEU A 105 -8.29 14.04 3.26
CA LEU A 105 -7.76 12.77 2.74
C LEU A 105 -6.94 12.03 3.80
N ARG A 106 -6.12 12.75 4.57
CA ARG A 106 -5.38 12.19 5.71
C ARG A 106 -6.32 11.64 6.78
N LYS A 107 -7.37 12.38 7.17
CA LYS A 107 -8.36 11.91 8.14
C LYS A 107 -9.08 10.65 7.66
N LEU A 108 -9.52 10.62 6.41
CA LEU A 108 -10.16 9.44 5.81
C LEU A 108 -9.22 8.23 5.85
N PHE A 109 -7.97 8.42 5.44
CA PHE A 109 -6.96 7.37 5.51
C PHE A 109 -6.75 6.86 6.95
N SER A 110 -6.64 7.76 7.94
CA SER A 110 -6.53 7.38 9.35
C SER A 110 -7.74 6.59 9.85
N ILE A 111 -8.97 6.97 9.45
CA ILE A 111 -10.19 6.25 9.83
C ILE A 111 -10.17 4.83 9.26
N VAL A 112 -9.78 4.66 7.98
CA VAL A 112 -9.66 3.33 7.36
C VAL A 112 -8.66 2.46 8.12
N LEU A 113 -7.51 3.02 8.50
CA LEU A 113 -6.51 2.30 9.30
C LEU A 113 -7.02 1.93 10.70
N LEU A 114 -7.73 2.83 11.37
CA LEU A 114 -8.32 2.54 12.68
C LEU A 114 -9.36 1.42 12.61
N ILE A 115 -10.25 1.46 11.61
CA ILE A 115 -11.24 0.41 11.40
C ILE A 115 -10.53 -0.93 11.14
N ALA A 116 -9.51 -0.95 10.28
CA ALA A 116 -8.74 -2.16 10.01
C ALA A 116 -8.08 -2.70 11.29
N ALA A 117 -7.43 -1.83 12.07
CA ALA A 117 -6.76 -2.20 13.31
C ALA A 117 -7.75 -2.77 14.35
N ILE A 118 -8.88 -2.08 14.58
CA ILE A 118 -9.93 -2.54 15.51
C ILE A 118 -10.47 -3.89 15.04
N LYS A 119 -10.81 -4.02 13.76
CA LYS A 119 -11.39 -5.26 13.23
C LYS A 119 -10.41 -6.43 13.34
N LEU A 120 -9.13 -6.23 13.02
CA LEU A 120 -8.11 -7.27 13.16
C LEU A 120 -7.87 -7.66 14.62
N PHE A 121 -7.92 -6.70 15.54
CA PHE A 121 -7.71 -6.95 16.96
C PHE A 121 -8.86 -7.72 17.62
N PHE A 122 -10.11 -7.44 17.20
CA PHE A 122 -11.31 -8.08 17.74
C PHE A 122 -11.88 -9.21 16.87
N SER A 123 -11.26 -9.50 15.72
CA SER A 123 -11.61 -10.70 14.94
C SER A 123 -11.24 -11.93 15.75
N LYS A 124 -12.18 -12.87 15.87
CA LYS A 124 -11.90 -14.22 16.40
C LYS A 124 -10.96 -14.98 15.47
#